data_AF-A0A6C0H2H2-F1
#
_entry.id   AF-A0A6C0H2H2-F1
#
_cell.length_a   1.000
_cell.length_b   1.000
_cell.length_c   1.000
_cell.angle_alpha   90.00
_cell.angle_beta   90.00
_cell.angle_gamma   90.00
#
_symmetry.space_group_name_H-M   'P 1'
#
loop_
_entity.id
_entity.type
_entity.pdbx_description
1 polymer ?
#
loop_
_entity_poly.entity_id
_entity_poly.type
_entity_poly.pdbx_seq_one_letter_code
_entity_poly.pdbx_strand_id
1 'polypeptide(L)'
;MSFFTLPRTTLLLHKYIDCIESDNIPTPIISNSLSQYLYEIKRKLERREKDWDIFKKYTNPFEYIHTVIPFKKKCVSKYKPLSRSYFKMIEIVNTLGLQFDSRPIQTFHLAEGPGGFIEAIVNMRNSQHDTYIGMTILDDENDPNIPAWKKTDAFLNKHKNVLIEKGADGTGNIISLDNFVYCRDTYGSSMDFITADGGFDFSFDFNNQEISISKLLFAQTCFALVMQKKGGCFVLKIFDCFMQHSVDLLYILSSFYEKIHISKPQTSRYANSEKYIVCKGFLFPSCDIFFPFLHRAFEKMVSPTSNNVDLHIHRFVSAPVSSIFLSKLEECNAIFGQQQIENIHYTISLIENKHKQEKIDSLIKNNVQKCIMWCIRHTIPYHTTLTSSVNMYMPSQMLVKFNDDEDDILDIEDFSPVVC
;
A
#
# COMPACT_ATOMS: atom_id res chain seq x y z
N MET A 1 -14.51 0.84 -7.16
CA MET A 1 -13.17 1.45 -7.10
C MET A 1 -13.10 2.55 -8.13
N SER A 2 -12.70 3.75 -7.73
CA SER A 2 -12.44 4.86 -8.65
C SER A 2 -10.92 4.95 -8.84
N PHE A 3 -10.47 5.06 -10.08
CA PHE A 3 -9.07 5.35 -10.40
C PHE A 3 -9.00 6.56 -11.32
N PHE A 4 -7.92 7.31 -11.24
CA PHE A 4 -7.70 8.51 -12.03
C PHE A 4 -6.40 8.40 -12.79
N THR A 5 -6.41 8.83 -14.05
CA THR A 5 -5.21 8.78 -14.90
C THR A 5 -4.43 10.07 -14.76
N LEU A 6 -3.13 9.96 -14.49
CA LEU A 6 -2.20 11.09 -14.47
C LEU A 6 -1.66 11.35 -15.89
N PRO A 7 -1.39 12.61 -16.27
CA PRO A 7 -0.89 12.94 -17.59
C PRO A 7 0.55 12.44 -17.77
N ARG A 8 0.88 11.98 -18.98
CA ARG A 8 2.25 11.57 -19.34
C ARG A 8 3.16 12.79 -19.45
N THR A 9 4.43 12.62 -19.13
CA THR A 9 5.42 13.70 -19.14
C THR A 9 6.57 13.42 -20.09
N THR A 10 7.62 14.25 -20.08
CA THR A 10 8.73 14.17 -21.02
C THR A 10 9.62 12.95 -20.79
N LEU A 11 9.95 12.21 -21.85
CA LEU A 11 10.82 11.02 -21.79
C LEU A 11 12.26 11.34 -21.33
N LEU A 12 12.66 12.61 -21.41
CA LEU A 12 14.01 13.07 -21.03
C LEU A 12 14.12 13.41 -19.54
N LEU A 13 13.06 13.20 -18.75
CA LEU A 13 13.04 13.56 -17.33
C LEU A 13 14.14 12.85 -16.52
N HIS A 14 14.54 11.64 -16.92
CA HIS A 14 15.62 10.89 -16.27
C HIS A 14 16.92 11.68 -16.10
N LYS A 15 17.22 12.61 -17.02
CA LYS A 15 18.42 13.47 -16.94
C LYS A 15 18.41 14.45 -15.77
N TYR A 16 17.20 14.76 -15.28
CA TYR A 16 16.95 15.74 -14.23
C TYR A 16 16.69 15.09 -12.87
N ILE A 17 16.72 13.76 -12.78
CA ILE A 17 16.57 13.05 -11.50
C ILE A 17 17.79 13.34 -10.63
N ASP A 18 17.53 13.79 -9.41
CA ASP A 18 18.54 14.12 -8.41
C ASP A 18 17.91 14.14 -7.02
N CYS A 19 18.66 13.85 -5.96
CA CYS A 19 18.16 14.03 -4.58
C CYS A 19 18.59 15.41 -4.06
N ILE A 20 17.62 16.26 -3.73
CA ILE A 20 17.86 17.62 -3.23
C ILE A 20 17.32 17.71 -1.80
N GLU A 21 18.23 18.00 -0.87
CA GLU A 21 17.96 18.09 0.56
C GLU A 21 18.13 19.53 1.08
N SER A 22 17.44 19.86 2.16
CA SER A 22 17.59 21.11 2.92
C SER A 22 17.32 20.85 4.41
N ASP A 23 17.89 21.71 5.24
CA ASP A 23 17.63 21.86 6.67
C ASP A 23 16.17 22.22 7.02
N ASN A 24 15.41 22.78 6.07
CA ASN A 24 14.01 23.13 6.32
C ASN A 24 13.11 21.90 6.25
N ILE A 25 12.07 21.83 7.08
CA ILE A 25 11.06 20.78 7.01
C ILE A 25 10.21 20.99 5.73
N PRO A 26 10.03 19.96 4.88
CA PRO A 26 9.17 20.03 3.71
C PRO A 26 7.72 20.39 4.08
N THR A 27 7.09 21.24 3.27
CA THR A 27 5.71 21.68 3.48
C THR A 27 4.85 21.39 2.24
N PRO A 28 3.51 21.29 2.39
CA PRO A 28 2.61 21.18 1.25
C PRO A 28 2.84 22.28 0.23
N ILE A 29 2.94 21.89 -1.05
CA ILE A 29 3.05 22.81 -2.19
C ILE A 29 1.75 22.87 -3.01
N ILE A 30 0.88 21.88 -2.86
CA ILE A 30 -0.41 21.73 -3.54
C ILE A 30 -1.48 21.31 -2.55
N SER A 31 -2.75 21.59 -2.88
CA SER A 31 -3.89 21.18 -2.03
C SER A 31 -3.82 21.71 -0.57
N ASN A 32 -3.27 22.92 -0.36
CA ASN A 32 -2.97 23.47 0.96
C ASN A 32 -4.14 23.46 1.96
N SER A 33 -5.34 23.85 1.52
CA SER A 33 -6.52 23.83 2.39
C SER A 33 -6.88 22.41 2.81
N LEU A 34 -6.85 21.47 1.88
CA LEU A 34 -7.15 20.07 2.15
C LEU A 34 -6.14 19.45 3.11
N SER A 35 -4.83 19.67 2.89
CA SER A 35 -3.79 19.14 3.78
C SER A 35 -3.97 19.68 5.20
N GLN A 36 -4.30 20.97 5.35
CA GLN A 36 -4.58 21.55 6.66
C GLN A 36 -5.77 20.88 7.35
N TYR A 37 -6.92 20.73 6.67
CA TYR A 37 -8.08 20.06 7.26
C TYR A 37 -7.81 18.59 7.63
N LEU A 38 -7.03 17.88 6.81
CA LEU A 38 -6.61 16.51 7.11
C LEU A 38 -5.72 16.44 8.35
N TYR A 39 -4.72 17.33 8.48
CA TYR A 39 -3.85 17.36 9.65
C TYR A 39 -4.65 17.70 10.92
N GLU A 40 -5.57 18.66 10.84
CA GLU A 40 -6.42 19.04 11.97
C GLU A 40 -7.33 17.89 12.43
N ILE A 41 -7.95 17.16 11.50
CA ILE A 41 -8.84 16.06 11.86
C ILE A 41 -8.08 14.81 12.33
N LYS A 42 -6.90 14.51 11.75
CA LYS A 42 -6.03 13.41 12.20
C LYS A 42 -5.53 13.64 13.63
N ARG A 43 -5.17 14.87 14.02
CA ARG A 43 -4.81 15.20 15.42
C ARG A 43 -5.91 14.92 16.43
N LYS A 44 -7.18 14.96 16.02
CA LYS A 44 -8.31 14.61 16.91
C LYS A 44 -8.33 13.13 17.27
N LEU A 45 -7.65 12.27 16.50
CA LEU A 45 -7.58 10.83 16.72
C LEU A 45 -6.66 10.45 17.88
N GLU A 46 -5.59 11.21 18.11
CA GLU A 46 -4.61 10.98 19.17
C GLU A 46 -5.26 10.87 20.56
N ARG A 47 -6.35 11.61 20.80
CA ARG A 47 -7.08 11.60 22.08
C ARG A 47 -8.08 10.44 22.24
N ARG A 48 -8.24 9.60 21.22
CA ARG A 48 -9.35 8.62 21.10
C ARG A 48 -8.90 7.27 20.54
N GLU A 49 -7.62 6.95 20.64
CA GLU A 49 -7.00 5.78 20.03
C GLU A 49 -7.77 4.46 20.25
N LYS A 50 -8.07 4.12 21.52
CA LYS A 50 -8.80 2.87 21.86
C LYS A 50 -10.18 2.77 21.21
N ASP A 51 -10.97 3.85 21.27
CA ASP A 51 -12.29 3.88 20.66
C ASP A 51 -12.17 3.91 19.13
N TRP A 52 -11.18 4.60 18.59
CA TRP A 52 -10.91 4.65 17.16
C TRP A 52 -10.68 3.25 16.56
N ASP A 53 -9.88 2.42 17.22
CA ASP A 53 -9.55 1.07 16.72
C ASP A 53 -10.75 0.13 16.62
N ILE A 54 -11.71 0.33 17.50
CA ILE A 54 -12.97 -0.41 17.49
C ILE A 54 -13.90 0.19 16.42
N PHE A 55 -14.11 1.51 16.45
CA PHE A 55 -15.15 2.16 15.65
C PHE A 55 -14.78 2.31 14.17
N LYS A 56 -13.48 2.37 13.83
CA LYS A 56 -13.00 2.38 12.43
C LYS A 56 -13.44 1.12 11.68
N LYS A 57 -13.61 -0.01 12.38
CA LYS A 57 -14.08 -1.27 11.80
C LYS A 57 -15.56 -1.22 11.39
N TYR A 58 -16.40 -0.49 12.13
CA TYR A 58 -17.83 -0.31 11.79
C TYR A 58 -18.04 0.64 10.62
N THR A 59 -17.21 1.68 10.52
CA THR A 59 -17.38 2.73 9.48
C THR A 59 -16.64 2.41 8.18
N ASN A 60 -15.68 1.48 8.20
CA ASN A 60 -15.02 1.00 6.99
C ASN A 60 -15.92 -0.01 6.23
N PRO A 61 -16.40 0.31 5.01
CA PRO A 61 -17.43 -0.49 4.35
C PRO A 61 -17.01 -1.91 3.95
N PHE A 62 -15.70 -2.17 3.87
CA PHE A 62 -15.12 -3.42 3.38
C PHE A 62 -14.28 -4.16 4.42
N GLU A 63 -14.37 -3.75 5.70
CA GLU A 63 -13.56 -4.32 6.79
C GLU A 63 -13.75 -5.84 6.93
N TYR A 64 -14.99 -6.31 6.78
CA TYR A 64 -15.36 -7.70 7.07
C TYR A 64 -15.03 -8.70 5.96
N ILE A 65 -14.35 -8.28 4.88
CA ILE A 65 -13.81 -9.22 3.89
C ILE A 65 -12.87 -10.20 4.60
N HIS A 66 -11.96 -9.68 5.43
CA HIS A 66 -10.98 -10.45 6.18
C HIS A 66 -11.23 -10.45 7.69
N THR A 67 -11.64 -9.30 8.26
CA THR A 67 -11.86 -9.15 9.70
C THR A 67 -13.12 -9.90 10.13
N VAL A 68 -13.08 -10.57 11.29
CA VAL A 68 -14.24 -11.29 11.84
C VAL A 68 -15.41 -10.33 12.06
N ILE A 69 -16.61 -10.75 11.65
CA ILE A 69 -17.83 -9.95 11.82
C ILE A 69 -18.19 -9.93 13.32
N PRO A 70 -18.49 -8.77 13.92
CA PRO A 70 -18.92 -8.67 15.31
C PRO A 70 -20.07 -9.65 15.62
N PHE A 71 -19.98 -10.33 16.77
CA PHE A 71 -20.94 -11.34 17.23
C PHE A 71 -21.06 -12.58 16.32
N LYS A 72 -20.13 -12.78 15.40
CA LYS A 72 -20.00 -13.98 14.56
C LYS A 72 -18.60 -14.58 14.73
N LYS A 73 -18.44 -15.82 14.27
CA LYS A 73 -17.15 -16.56 14.34
C LYS A 73 -16.31 -16.48 13.05
N LYS A 74 -16.81 -15.80 12.01
CA LYS A 74 -16.23 -15.84 10.66
C LYS A 74 -16.27 -14.46 10.01
N CYS A 75 -15.29 -14.17 9.16
CA CYS A 75 -15.33 -13.08 8.19
C CYS A 75 -16.13 -13.50 6.94
N VAL A 76 -16.27 -12.60 5.97
CA VAL A 76 -17.02 -12.86 4.74
C VAL A 76 -16.26 -13.81 3.80
N SER A 77 -14.97 -13.57 3.59
CA SER A 77 -14.11 -14.43 2.76
C SER A 77 -13.96 -15.81 3.40
N LYS A 78 -14.05 -16.86 2.58
CA LYS A 78 -13.62 -18.21 2.94
C LYS A 78 -12.10 -18.38 2.80
N TYR A 79 -11.50 -17.61 1.91
CA TYR A 79 -10.06 -17.64 1.68
C TYR A 79 -9.33 -16.88 2.80
N LYS A 80 -8.33 -17.52 3.40
CA LYS A 80 -7.48 -16.96 4.44
C LYS A 80 -6.06 -16.75 3.88
N PRO A 81 -5.73 -15.54 3.41
CA PRO A 81 -4.42 -15.23 2.87
C PRO A 81 -3.37 -15.05 3.97
N LEU A 82 -2.10 -14.93 3.57
CA LEU A 82 -0.97 -14.55 4.41
C LEU A 82 -1.17 -13.17 5.06
N SER A 83 -1.79 -12.25 4.34
CA SER A 83 -2.15 -10.92 4.84
C SER A 83 -3.32 -10.30 4.07
N ARG A 84 -3.88 -9.22 4.61
CA ARG A 84 -4.97 -8.46 3.98
C ARG A 84 -4.58 -7.82 2.64
N SER A 85 -3.29 -7.63 2.38
CA SER A 85 -2.81 -7.04 1.13
C SER A 85 -3.16 -7.90 -0.08
N TYR A 86 -3.34 -9.22 0.09
CA TYR A 86 -3.88 -10.13 -0.92
C TYR A 86 -5.13 -9.56 -1.61
N PHE A 87 -6.12 -9.12 -0.84
CA PHE A 87 -7.39 -8.63 -1.41
C PHE A 87 -7.20 -7.32 -2.18
N LYS A 88 -6.26 -6.46 -1.75
CA LYS A 88 -5.92 -5.21 -2.44
C LYS A 88 -5.34 -5.50 -3.83
N MET A 89 -4.41 -6.46 -3.91
CA MET A 89 -3.81 -6.85 -5.19
C MET A 89 -4.85 -7.45 -6.14
N ILE A 90 -5.68 -8.38 -5.64
CA ILE A 90 -6.80 -8.94 -6.42
C ILE A 90 -7.70 -7.82 -6.97
N GLU A 91 -8.03 -6.83 -6.15
CA GLU A 91 -8.88 -5.70 -6.57
C GLU A 91 -8.21 -4.85 -7.65
N ILE A 92 -6.93 -4.52 -7.46
CA ILE A 92 -6.13 -3.69 -8.36
C ILE A 92 -6.00 -4.36 -9.73
N VAL A 93 -5.59 -5.62 -9.78
CA VAL A 93 -5.43 -6.37 -11.05
C VAL A 93 -6.75 -6.41 -11.81
N ASN A 94 -7.84 -6.77 -11.14
CA ASN A 94 -9.15 -6.91 -11.77
C ASN A 94 -9.72 -5.58 -12.25
N THR A 95 -9.62 -4.52 -11.43
CA THR A 95 -10.22 -3.21 -11.76
C THR A 95 -9.47 -2.50 -12.88
N LEU A 96 -8.13 -2.59 -12.86
CA LEU A 96 -7.30 -1.90 -13.85
C LEU A 96 -6.96 -2.81 -15.04
N GLY A 97 -7.41 -4.06 -15.06
CA GLY A 97 -7.16 -5.00 -16.15
C GLY A 97 -5.67 -5.19 -16.40
N LEU A 98 -4.89 -5.48 -15.35
CA LEU A 98 -3.48 -5.85 -15.52
C LEU A 98 -3.44 -7.23 -16.20
N GLN A 99 -3.19 -7.22 -17.51
CA GLN A 99 -3.13 -8.42 -18.31
C GLN A 99 -1.76 -9.07 -18.14
N PHE A 100 -1.77 -10.33 -17.72
CA PHE A 100 -0.58 -11.17 -17.72
C PHE A 100 -0.59 -12.06 -18.94
N ASP A 101 0.51 -12.12 -19.67
CA ASP A 101 0.67 -12.94 -20.86
C ASP A 101 0.50 -14.43 -20.51
N SER A 102 -0.07 -15.22 -21.42
CA SER A 102 -0.12 -16.69 -21.32
C SER A 102 1.26 -17.35 -21.13
N ARG A 103 2.34 -16.70 -21.58
CA ARG A 103 3.69 -17.21 -21.41
C ARG A 103 4.19 -17.05 -19.96
N PRO A 104 5.24 -17.78 -19.56
CA PRO A 104 5.86 -17.60 -18.26
C PRO A 104 6.30 -16.15 -18.01
N ILE A 105 6.02 -15.65 -16.81
CA ILE A 105 6.41 -14.29 -16.39
C ILE A 105 7.39 -14.33 -15.22
N GLN A 106 8.17 -13.26 -15.08
CA GLN A 106 8.98 -13.00 -13.89
C GLN A 106 8.44 -11.79 -13.15
N THR A 107 8.22 -11.92 -11.85
CA THR A 107 7.74 -10.82 -11.00
C THR A 107 8.69 -10.54 -9.84
N PHE A 108 8.73 -9.28 -9.42
CA PHE A 108 9.54 -8.84 -8.28
C PHE A 108 8.70 -8.03 -7.28
N HIS A 109 8.85 -8.32 -6.00
CA HIS A 109 7.99 -7.84 -4.92
C HIS A 109 8.84 -7.17 -3.83
N LEU A 110 8.79 -5.83 -3.75
CA LEU A 110 9.67 -5.00 -2.92
C LEU A 110 9.02 -4.62 -1.59
N ALA A 111 9.68 -4.94 -0.48
CA ALA A 111 9.25 -4.64 0.89
C ALA A 111 7.83 -5.17 1.22
N GLU A 112 7.51 -6.38 0.75
CA GLU A 112 6.15 -6.94 0.83
C GLU A 112 6.00 -8.12 1.79
N GLY A 113 6.91 -8.31 2.77
CA GLY A 113 6.69 -9.33 3.79
C GLY A 113 5.34 -9.12 4.50
N PRO A 114 4.53 -10.18 4.77
CA PRO A 114 4.80 -11.61 4.59
C PRO A 114 4.46 -12.19 3.19
N GLY A 115 4.12 -11.37 2.19
CA GLY A 115 3.95 -11.82 0.80
C GLY A 115 2.51 -11.92 0.30
N GLY A 116 1.55 -11.18 0.86
CA GLY A 116 0.14 -11.23 0.44
C GLY A 116 -0.08 -10.85 -1.03
N PHE A 117 0.71 -9.93 -1.58
CA PHE A 117 0.69 -9.60 -3.01
C PHE A 117 1.24 -10.73 -3.88
N ILE A 118 2.34 -11.36 -3.45
CA ILE A 118 2.92 -12.55 -4.11
C ILE A 118 1.87 -13.65 -4.20
N GLU A 119 1.24 -13.97 -3.06
CA GLU A 119 0.18 -14.98 -2.97
C GLU A 119 -0.98 -14.68 -3.93
N ALA A 120 -1.40 -13.41 -4.03
CA ALA A 120 -2.43 -13.00 -4.98
C ALA A 120 -2.04 -13.29 -6.42
N ILE A 121 -0.84 -12.89 -6.86
CA ILE A 121 -0.41 -13.12 -8.24
C ILE A 121 -0.23 -14.61 -8.51
N VAL A 122 0.38 -15.37 -7.60
CA VAL A 122 0.53 -16.83 -7.70
C VAL A 122 -0.82 -17.51 -7.92
N ASN A 123 -1.83 -17.15 -7.13
CA ASN A 123 -3.18 -17.72 -7.24
C ASN A 123 -3.89 -17.30 -8.54
N MET A 124 -3.72 -16.06 -8.97
CA MET A 124 -4.35 -15.56 -10.21
C MET A 124 -3.74 -16.17 -11.46
N ARG A 125 -2.41 -16.33 -11.48
CA ARG A 125 -1.65 -16.89 -12.60
C ARG A 125 -1.77 -18.40 -12.68
N ASN A 126 -1.73 -19.06 -11.52
CA ASN A 126 -1.80 -20.52 -11.39
C ASN A 126 -0.86 -21.25 -12.36
N SER A 127 0.36 -20.72 -12.53
CA SER A 127 1.40 -21.23 -13.42
C SER A 127 2.63 -21.60 -12.61
N GLN A 128 3.08 -22.85 -12.74
CA GLN A 128 4.31 -23.35 -12.10
C GLN A 128 5.58 -22.89 -12.82
N HIS A 129 5.45 -22.37 -14.05
CA HIS A 129 6.57 -21.89 -14.86
C HIS A 129 6.89 -20.41 -14.62
N ASP A 130 6.00 -19.68 -13.96
CA ASP A 130 6.25 -18.31 -13.54
C ASP A 130 7.27 -18.29 -12.39
N THR A 131 8.07 -17.23 -12.31
CA THR A 131 9.02 -17.01 -11.20
C THR A 131 8.59 -15.78 -10.41
N TYR A 132 8.49 -15.91 -9.09
CA TYR A 132 8.08 -14.83 -8.19
C TYR A 132 9.20 -14.55 -7.21
N ILE A 133 9.74 -13.34 -7.21
CA ILE A 133 10.88 -12.97 -6.35
C ILE A 133 10.41 -11.95 -5.32
N GLY A 134 10.58 -12.26 -4.04
CA GLY A 134 10.28 -11.35 -2.93
C GLY A 134 11.55 -10.86 -2.25
N MET A 135 11.65 -9.56 -2.01
CA MET A 135 12.72 -8.94 -1.23
C MET A 135 12.10 -8.07 -0.15
N THR A 136 12.44 -8.33 1.11
CA THR A 136 12.02 -7.54 2.27
C THR A 136 13.12 -7.58 3.31
N ILE A 137 13.16 -6.60 4.20
CA ILE A 137 14.12 -6.59 5.30
C ILE A 137 13.99 -7.89 6.12
N LEU A 138 15.12 -8.54 6.33
CA LEU A 138 15.19 -9.73 7.16
C LEU A 138 15.34 -9.27 8.60
N ASP A 139 14.50 -9.83 9.48
CA ASP A 139 14.50 -9.53 10.90
C ASP A 139 15.81 -10.03 11.53
N ASP A 140 16.74 -9.12 11.76
CA ASP A 140 18.02 -9.42 12.43
C ASP A 140 17.89 -9.38 13.97
N GLU A 141 16.81 -8.82 14.54
CA GLU A 141 16.71 -8.54 15.99
C GLU A 141 15.48 -9.14 16.73
N ASN A 142 14.76 -10.11 16.15
CA ASN A 142 13.51 -10.67 16.72
C ASN A 142 12.42 -9.62 16.96
N ASP A 143 12.37 -8.54 16.17
CA ASP A 143 11.29 -7.57 16.30
C ASP A 143 9.99 -8.18 15.71
N PRO A 144 8.94 -8.40 16.54
CA PRO A 144 7.67 -8.92 16.04
C PRO A 144 6.96 -7.95 15.09
N ASN A 145 7.33 -6.66 15.07
CA ASN A 145 6.69 -5.62 14.28
C ASN A 145 7.20 -5.52 12.84
N ILE A 146 8.38 -6.07 12.53
CA ILE A 146 8.89 -6.12 11.16
C ILE A 146 8.15 -7.22 10.40
N PRO A 147 7.39 -6.90 9.33
CA PRO A 147 6.74 -7.89 8.49
C PRO A 147 7.79 -8.70 7.72
N ALA A 148 8.32 -9.73 8.36
CA ALA A 148 9.26 -10.66 7.77
C ALA A 148 8.53 -11.88 7.19
N TRP A 149 9.28 -12.81 6.60
CA TRP A 149 8.75 -14.05 6.03
C TRP A 149 8.21 -15.07 7.06
N LYS A 150 8.08 -14.68 8.34
CA LYS A 150 7.70 -15.54 9.49
C LYS A 150 6.42 -16.36 9.28
N LYS A 151 5.43 -15.84 8.56
CA LYS A 151 4.14 -16.52 8.29
C LYS A 151 4.11 -17.28 6.95
N THR A 152 5.25 -17.38 6.25
CA THR A 152 5.29 -17.73 4.82
C THR A 152 5.77 -19.16 4.56
N ASP A 153 6.27 -19.89 5.56
CA ASP A 153 6.93 -21.19 5.36
C ASP A 153 6.06 -22.22 4.64
N ALA A 154 4.79 -22.35 5.03
CA ALA A 154 3.85 -23.26 4.36
C ALA A 154 3.61 -22.86 2.90
N PHE A 155 3.55 -21.56 2.63
CA PHE A 155 3.38 -21.00 1.28
C PHE A 155 4.62 -21.24 0.41
N LEU A 156 5.82 -20.92 0.90
CA LEU A 156 7.08 -21.15 0.18
C LEU A 156 7.34 -22.64 -0.05
N ASN A 157 6.96 -23.49 0.90
CA ASN A 157 7.08 -24.94 0.73
C ASN A 157 6.15 -25.49 -0.35
N LYS A 158 4.94 -24.94 -0.48
CA LYS A 158 3.98 -25.31 -1.51
C LYS A 158 4.35 -24.73 -2.89
N HIS A 159 4.93 -23.54 -2.93
CA HIS A 159 5.23 -22.80 -4.16
C HIS A 159 6.74 -22.62 -4.33
N LYS A 160 7.40 -23.65 -4.87
CA LYS A 160 8.87 -23.67 -5.07
C LYS A 160 9.41 -22.67 -6.08
N ASN A 161 8.52 -22.07 -6.88
CA ASN A 161 8.81 -21.00 -7.80
C ASN A 161 8.69 -19.59 -7.18
N VAL A 162 8.45 -19.51 -5.86
CA VAL A 162 8.57 -18.28 -5.08
C VAL A 162 9.94 -18.28 -4.40
N LEU A 163 10.76 -17.27 -4.71
CA LEU A 163 12.14 -17.11 -4.27
C LEU A 163 12.27 -15.89 -3.38
N ILE A 164 13.11 -15.98 -2.34
CA ILE A 164 13.44 -14.85 -1.47
C ILE A 164 14.81 -14.31 -1.85
N GLU A 165 14.85 -13.05 -2.25
CA GLU A 165 16.08 -12.30 -2.54
C GLU A 165 16.51 -11.51 -1.30
N LYS A 166 17.81 -11.60 -0.99
CA LYS A 166 18.43 -10.96 0.18
C LYS A 166 19.36 -9.80 -0.20
N GLY A 167 19.65 -9.63 -1.48
CA GLY A 167 20.60 -8.63 -1.95
C GLY A 167 22.05 -9.02 -1.68
N ALA A 168 22.97 -8.14 -2.04
CA ALA A 168 24.41 -8.35 -1.88
C ALA A 168 24.85 -8.37 -0.41
N ASP A 169 24.23 -7.54 0.45
CA ASP A 169 24.54 -7.48 1.88
C ASP A 169 23.82 -8.56 2.71
N GLY A 170 22.91 -9.32 2.08
CA GLY A 170 22.17 -10.39 2.72
C GLY A 170 21.03 -9.96 3.65
N THR A 171 20.72 -8.66 3.74
CA THR A 171 19.74 -8.09 4.67
C THR A 171 18.35 -7.90 4.06
N GLY A 172 18.24 -7.86 2.73
CA GLY A 172 17.01 -7.48 2.04
C GLY A 172 16.65 -6.00 2.14
N ASN A 173 17.55 -5.16 2.67
CA ASN A 173 17.33 -3.72 2.83
C ASN A 173 17.35 -3.01 1.47
N ILE A 174 16.20 -2.47 1.05
CA ILE A 174 16.07 -1.75 -0.22
C ILE A 174 16.59 -0.31 -0.19
N ILE A 175 17.04 0.19 0.97
CA ILE A 175 17.72 1.49 1.09
C ILE A 175 19.26 1.32 0.99
N SER A 176 19.76 0.08 0.88
CA SER A 176 21.18 -0.20 0.66
C SER A 176 21.59 0.05 -0.80
N LEU A 177 22.63 0.86 -1.01
CA LEU A 177 23.18 1.14 -2.34
C LEU A 177 23.77 -0.12 -2.98
N ASP A 178 24.42 -0.98 -2.18
CA ASP A 178 24.98 -2.25 -2.66
C ASP A 178 23.88 -3.19 -3.17
N ASN A 179 22.77 -3.28 -2.43
CA ASN A 179 21.60 -4.05 -2.87
C ASN A 179 20.96 -3.48 -4.13
N PHE A 180 20.95 -2.16 -4.29
CA PHE A 180 20.44 -1.52 -5.50
C PHE A 180 21.28 -1.87 -6.74
N VAL A 181 22.62 -1.78 -6.63
CA VAL A 181 23.55 -2.17 -7.70
C VAL A 181 23.45 -3.66 -8.01
N TYR A 182 23.41 -4.51 -6.98
CA TYR A 182 23.25 -5.96 -7.17
C TYR A 182 21.96 -6.33 -7.90
N CYS A 183 20.83 -5.72 -7.52
CA CYS A 183 19.55 -6.00 -8.18
C CYS A 183 19.54 -5.48 -9.63
N ARG A 184 20.23 -4.37 -9.91
CA ARG A 184 20.46 -3.91 -11.29
C ARG A 184 21.19 -4.96 -12.11
N ASP A 185 22.29 -5.48 -11.59
CA ASP A 185 23.16 -6.41 -12.32
C ASP A 185 22.48 -7.78 -12.51
N THR A 186 21.69 -8.21 -11.53
CA THR A 186 21.04 -9.54 -11.54
C THR A 186 19.72 -9.53 -12.31
N TYR A 187 18.92 -8.47 -12.18
CA TYR A 187 17.52 -8.43 -12.64
C TYR A 187 17.21 -7.28 -13.61
N GLY A 188 18.22 -6.51 -14.03
CA GLY A 188 18.05 -5.35 -14.89
C GLY A 188 17.19 -5.62 -16.12
N SER A 189 16.15 -4.80 -16.30
CA SER A 189 15.26 -4.81 -17.47
C SER A 189 14.59 -6.16 -17.79
N SER A 190 14.37 -7.01 -16.79
CA SER A 190 13.92 -8.41 -16.98
C SER A 190 12.53 -8.72 -16.43
N MET A 191 12.02 -7.91 -15.49
CA MET A 191 10.79 -8.20 -14.74
C MET A 191 9.54 -7.74 -15.49
N ASP A 192 8.58 -8.63 -15.70
CA ASP A 192 7.31 -8.35 -16.38
C ASP A 192 6.35 -7.57 -15.46
N PHE A 193 6.36 -7.87 -14.16
CA PHE A 193 5.53 -7.19 -13.17
C PHE A 193 6.30 -6.93 -11.89
N ILE A 194 6.22 -5.70 -11.39
CA ILE A 194 6.84 -5.33 -10.12
C ILE A 194 5.76 -4.80 -9.19
N THR A 195 5.84 -5.14 -7.91
CA THR A 195 5.01 -4.52 -6.89
C THR A 195 5.86 -4.05 -5.73
N ALA A 196 5.37 -3.03 -5.03
CA ALA A 196 6.03 -2.42 -3.91
C ALA A 196 4.96 -1.94 -2.90
N ASP A 197 4.81 -2.66 -1.78
CA ASP A 197 3.81 -2.40 -0.72
C ASP A 197 4.47 -1.95 0.60
N GLY A 198 5.73 -1.50 0.54
CA GLY A 198 6.51 -1.08 1.69
C GLY A 198 5.91 0.13 2.41
N GLY A 199 5.91 0.06 3.74
CA GLY A 199 5.47 1.12 4.63
C GLY A 199 6.04 0.94 6.03
N PHE A 200 6.09 2.02 6.80
CA PHE A 200 6.39 1.98 8.23
C PHE A 200 5.10 2.10 9.05
N ASP A 201 5.13 1.73 10.33
CA ASP A 201 4.05 2.09 11.23
C ASP A 201 4.15 3.57 11.59
N PHE A 202 3.07 4.31 11.34
CA PHE A 202 2.96 5.76 11.58
C PHE A 202 1.93 6.08 12.67
N SER A 203 1.55 5.10 13.49
CA SER A 203 0.49 5.26 14.49
C SER A 203 0.71 6.43 15.45
N PHE A 204 1.96 6.85 15.65
CA PHE A 204 2.32 7.97 16.52
C PHE A 204 2.48 9.31 15.80
N ASP A 205 2.59 9.33 14.45
CA ASP A 205 2.78 10.58 13.70
C ASP A 205 2.26 10.50 12.24
N PHE A 206 0.94 10.53 12.11
CA PHE A 206 0.29 10.53 10.80
C PHE A 206 0.58 11.79 9.95
N ASN A 207 1.05 12.87 10.56
CA ASN A 207 1.28 14.14 9.85
C ASN A 207 2.67 14.18 9.20
N ASN A 208 3.68 13.56 9.82
CA ASN A 208 5.02 13.45 9.24
C ASN A 208 5.22 12.21 8.36
N GLN A 209 4.21 11.35 8.22
CA GLN A 209 4.22 10.17 7.36
C GLN A 209 4.77 10.45 5.94
N GLU A 210 4.34 11.54 5.29
CA GLU A 210 4.77 11.88 3.93
C GLU A 210 6.28 12.19 3.84
N ILE A 211 6.86 12.78 4.90
CA ILE A 211 8.29 13.09 4.98
C ILE A 211 9.08 11.80 5.26
N SER A 212 8.67 11.05 6.28
CA SER A 212 9.38 9.86 6.75
C SER A 212 9.44 8.73 5.72
N ILE A 213 8.40 8.56 4.89
CA ILE A 213 8.35 7.50 3.87
C ILE A 213 9.11 7.85 2.58
N SER A 214 9.53 9.11 2.40
CA SER A 214 10.10 9.62 1.14
C SER A 214 11.27 8.79 0.61
N LYS A 215 12.21 8.42 1.50
CA LYS A 215 13.37 7.56 1.18
C LYS A 215 12.94 6.19 0.68
N LEU A 216 12.00 5.55 1.38
CA LEU A 216 11.51 4.22 1.01
C LEU A 216 10.75 4.24 -0.33
N LEU A 217 9.93 5.26 -0.59
CA LEU A 217 9.22 5.38 -1.87
C LEU A 217 10.16 5.62 -3.04
N PHE A 218 11.19 6.46 -2.87
CA PHE A 218 12.21 6.67 -3.90
C PHE A 218 13.02 5.40 -4.15
N ALA A 219 13.42 4.69 -3.09
CA ALA A 219 14.10 3.42 -3.22
C ALA A 219 13.28 2.38 -4.00
N GLN A 220 12.02 2.14 -3.61
CA GLN A 220 11.10 1.25 -4.32
C GLN A 220 10.94 1.65 -5.79
N THR A 221 10.87 2.95 -6.07
CA THR A 221 10.80 3.49 -7.43
C THR A 221 12.08 3.18 -8.21
N CYS A 222 13.27 3.45 -7.67
CA CYS A 222 14.55 3.19 -8.34
C CYS A 222 14.74 1.71 -8.67
N PHE A 223 14.49 0.82 -7.72
CA PHE A 223 14.54 -0.63 -7.92
C PHE A 223 13.57 -1.05 -9.04
N ALA A 224 12.32 -0.60 -8.98
CA ALA A 224 11.32 -0.91 -9.99
C ALA A 224 11.78 -0.45 -11.38
N LEU A 225 12.17 0.82 -11.54
CA LEU A 225 12.58 1.36 -12.84
C LEU A 225 13.75 0.61 -13.46
N VAL A 226 14.74 0.20 -12.66
CA VAL A 226 15.92 -0.54 -13.15
C VAL A 226 15.59 -1.97 -13.57
N MET A 227 14.78 -2.67 -12.78
CA MET A 227 14.46 -4.08 -13.03
C MET A 227 13.33 -4.27 -14.06
N GLN A 228 12.52 -3.24 -14.30
CA GLN A 228 11.34 -3.33 -15.16
C GLN A 228 11.71 -3.58 -16.61
N LYS A 229 11.15 -4.63 -17.18
CA LYS A 229 11.22 -4.92 -18.61
C LYS A 229 10.31 -3.99 -19.41
N LYS A 230 10.70 -3.68 -20.66
CA LYS A 230 9.86 -2.94 -21.61
C LYS A 230 8.46 -3.55 -21.73
N GLY A 231 7.44 -2.70 -21.65
CA GLY A 231 6.03 -3.08 -21.66
C GLY A 231 5.50 -3.58 -20.31
N GLY A 232 6.37 -3.76 -19.30
CA GLY A 232 5.99 -4.25 -17.99
C GLY A 232 5.11 -3.28 -17.18
N CYS A 233 4.57 -3.77 -16.08
CA CYS A 233 3.71 -3.03 -15.17
C CYS A 233 4.29 -2.94 -13.77
N PHE A 234 4.00 -1.84 -13.07
CA PHE A 234 4.45 -1.59 -11.71
C PHE A 234 3.30 -1.12 -10.82
N VAL A 235 3.19 -1.65 -9.60
CA VAL A 235 2.25 -1.18 -8.58
C VAL A 235 3.02 -0.69 -7.36
N LEU A 236 2.84 0.56 -6.99
CA LEU A 236 3.50 1.20 -5.84
C LEU A 236 2.47 1.70 -4.85
N LYS A 237 2.59 1.29 -3.59
CA LYS A 237 1.88 1.92 -2.48
C LYS A 237 2.42 3.32 -2.23
N ILE A 238 1.51 4.28 -2.07
CA ILE A 238 1.80 5.67 -1.73
C ILE A 238 0.86 6.15 -0.64
N PHE A 239 1.17 7.31 -0.05
CA PHE A 239 0.36 7.94 0.99
C PHE A 239 -0.15 9.31 0.51
N ASP A 240 -0.17 10.30 1.38
CA ASP A 240 -0.45 11.68 0.99
C ASP A 240 0.58 12.18 -0.02
N CYS A 241 0.16 13.08 -0.91
CA CYS A 241 0.96 13.62 -2.01
C CYS A 241 0.75 15.12 -2.09
N PHE A 242 1.13 15.83 -1.03
CA PHE A 242 1.01 17.29 -0.92
C PHE A 242 2.36 17.99 -1.09
N MET A 243 3.46 17.29 -0.78
CA MET A 243 4.82 17.82 -0.76
C MET A 243 5.56 17.55 -2.08
N GLN A 244 6.59 18.36 -2.36
CA GLN A 244 7.29 18.34 -3.65
C GLN A 244 7.96 17.00 -3.97
N HIS A 245 8.54 16.31 -2.98
CA HIS A 245 9.17 15.01 -3.21
C HIS A 245 8.16 13.94 -3.65
N SER A 246 6.96 13.91 -3.07
CA SER A 246 5.89 13.01 -3.49
C SER A 246 5.43 13.31 -4.91
N VAL A 247 5.27 14.59 -5.25
CA VAL A 247 4.93 15.03 -6.61
C VAL A 247 6.02 14.61 -7.61
N ASP A 248 7.28 14.82 -7.26
CA ASP A 248 8.42 14.46 -8.10
C ASP A 248 8.46 12.95 -8.37
N LEU A 249 8.15 12.09 -7.39
CA LEU A 249 8.07 10.63 -7.59
C LEU A 249 7.00 10.25 -8.63
N LEU A 250 5.80 10.82 -8.52
CA LEU A 250 4.73 10.56 -9.48
C LEU A 250 5.08 11.12 -10.86
N TYR A 251 5.76 12.26 -10.90
CA TYR A 251 6.22 12.90 -12.12
C TYR A 251 7.30 12.05 -12.81
N ILE A 252 8.27 11.50 -12.05
CA ILE A 252 9.24 10.53 -12.53
C ILE A 252 8.51 9.36 -13.17
N LEU A 253 7.65 8.66 -12.43
CA LEU A 253 6.93 7.50 -12.98
C LEU A 253 6.23 7.85 -14.29
N SER A 254 5.58 9.02 -14.39
CA SER A 254 4.83 9.46 -15.60
C SER A 254 5.68 9.69 -16.85
N SER A 255 7.00 9.74 -16.70
CA SER A 255 7.94 9.76 -17.82
C SER A 255 8.45 8.38 -18.24
N PHE A 256 8.25 7.35 -17.42
CA PHE A 256 8.75 5.99 -17.63
C PHE A 256 7.68 4.99 -18.09
N TYR A 257 6.40 5.31 -17.94
CA TYR A 257 5.30 4.42 -18.30
C TYR A 257 4.29 5.08 -19.25
N GLU A 258 3.65 4.29 -20.10
CA GLU A 258 2.62 4.76 -21.03
C GLU A 258 1.40 5.32 -20.32
N LYS A 259 0.95 4.64 -19.26
CA LYS A 259 -0.24 5.00 -18.49
C LYS A 259 0.03 4.87 -17.01
N ILE A 260 -0.45 5.85 -16.25
CA ILE A 260 -0.35 5.85 -14.80
C ILE A 260 -1.71 6.16 -14.21
N HIS A 261 -2.11 5.33 -13.27
CA HIS A 261 -3.35 5.49 -12.54
C HIS A 261 -3.07 5.63 -11.06
N ILE A 262 -3.69 6.59 -10.39
CA ILE A 262 -3.82 6.61 -8.94
C ILE A 262 -5.14 5.94 -8.57
N SER A 263 -5.09 5.02 -7.61
CA SER A 263 -6.26 4.28 -7.17
C SER A 263 -6.23 3.99 -5.68
N LYS A 264 -7.39 4.09 -5.04
CA LYS A 264 -7.62 3.59 -3.69
C LYS A 264 -8.56 2.39 -3.76
N PRO A 265 -8.06 1.14 -3.63
CA PRO A 265 -8.92 -0.02 -3.63
C PRO A 265 -9.88 0.04 -2.43
N GLN A 266 -11.09 -0.50 -2.59
CA GLN A 266 -12.13 -0.58 -1.57
C GLN A 266 -11.68 -1.34 -0.33
N THR A 267 -10.78 -2.30 -0.53
CA THR A 267 -10.06 -3.07 0.49
C THR A 267 -8.99 -2.27 1.26
N SER A 268 -8.68 -1.04 0.85
CA SER A 268 -7.91 -0.07 1.64
C SER A 268 -8.85 0.82 2.45
N ARG A 269 -8.58 0.97 3.76
CA ARG A 269 -9.47 1.70 4.68
C ARG A 269 -9.65 3.15 4.24
N TYR A 270 -10.89 3.65 4.27
CA TYR A 270 -11.19 5.00 3.79
C TYR A 270 -10.56 6.11 4.65
N ALA A 271 -10.38 5.87 5.95
CA ALA A 271 -9.77 6.83 6.87
C ALA A 271 -8.24 6.97 6.72
N ASN A 272 -7.55 6.06 6.02
CA ASN A 272 -6.10 6.13 5.86
C ASN A 272 -5.69 6.83 4.55
N SER A 273 -4.43 7.28 4.54
CA SER A 273 -3.84 7.95 3.37
C SER A 273 -3.33 7.00 2.29
N GLU A 274 -3.37 5.68 2.55
CA GLU A 274 -2.88 4.65 1.64
C GLU A 274 -3.65 4.67 0.31
N LYS A 275 -2.88 4.74 -0.78
CA LYS A 275 -3.33 4.68 -2.17
C LYS A 275 -2.28 3.89 -2.96
N TYR A 276 -2.60 3.56 -4.20
CA TYR A 276 -1.70 2.82 -5.09
C TYR A 276 -1.56 3.55 -6.41
N ILE A 277 -0.32 3.65 -6.87
CA ILE A 277 0.02 4.04 -8.23
C ILE A 277 0.17 2.77 -9.06
N VAL A 278 -0.53 2.72 -10.18
CA VAL A 278 -0.50 1.59 -11.11
C VAL A 278 0.00 2.09 -12.46
N CYS A 279 1.23 1.69 -12.75
CA CYS A 279 1.98 2.03 -13.94
C CYS A 279 1.88 0.89 -14.96
N LYS A 280 1.63 1.23 -16.22
CA LYS A 280 1.48 0.25 -17.31
C LYS A 280 2.30 0.65 -18.53
N GLY A 281 2.91 -0.34 -19.16
CA GLY A 281 3.65 -0.15 -20.41
C GLY A 281 4.95 0.60 -20.17
N PHE A 282 5.92 -0.03 -19.49
CA PHE A 282 7.23 0.57 -19.30
C PHE A 282 7.90 0.90 -20.65
N LEU A 283 8.43 2.11 -20.80
CA LEU A 283 8.80 2.67 -22.10
C LEU A 283 10.21 2.28 -22.55
N PHE A 284 11.12 2.06 -21.61
CA PHE A 284 12.54 1.91 -21.91
C PHE A 284 12.91 0.44 -22.19
N PRO A 285 13.75 0.17 -23.21
CA PRO A 285 14.21 -1.18 -23.52
C PRO A 285 15.30 -1.70 -22.58
N SER A 286 16.11 -0.80 -22.03
CA SER A 286 17.17 -1.11 -21.06
C SER A 286 17.27 0.00 -20.02
N CYS A 287 17.66 -0.38 -18.81
CA CYS A 287 17.96 0.52 -17.71
C CYS A 287 19.24 1.35 -17.90
N ASP A 288 20.15 0.95 -18.79
CA ASP A 288 21.47 1.58 -18.95
C ASP A 288 21.39 3.08 -19.27
N ILE A 289 20.32 3.50 -19.96
CA ILE A 289 20.10 4.88 -20.39
C ILE A 289 19.93 5.82 -19.18
N PHE A 290 19.26 5.35 -18.12
CA PHE A 290 18.87 6.17 -16.99
C PHE A 290 19.52 5.76 -15.67
N PHE A 291 20.11 4.56 -15.60
CA PHE A 291 20.76 4.04 -14.40
C PHE A 291 21.81 4.99 -13.81
N PRO A 292 22.71 5.65 -14.58
CA PRO A 292 23.68 6.58 -13.99
C PRO A 292 23.03 7.75 -13.22
N PHE A 293 21.86 8.22 -13.66
CA PHE A 293 21.14 9.31 -13.00
C PHE A 293 20.44 8.81 -11.73
N LEU A 294 19.80 7.63 -11.79
CA LEU A 294 19.18 7.00 -10.62
C LEU A 294 20.24 6.65 -9.56
N HIS A 295 21.36 6.05 -9.96
CA HIS A 295 22.47 5.71 -9.07
C HIS A 295 22.99 6.92 -8.31
N ARG A 296 23.32 8.01 -9.02
CA ARG A 296 23.77 9.26 -8.39
C ARG A 296 22.75 9.81 -7.39
N ALA A 297 21.47 9.83 -7.76
CA ALA A 297 20.42 10.34 -6.89
C ALA A 297 20.21 9.44 -5.65
N PHE A 298 20.29 8.12 -5.83
CA PHE A 298 20.18 7.13 -4.76
C PHE A 298 21.36 7.22 -3.79
N GLU A 299 22.58 7.33 -4.31
CA GLU A 299 23.80 7.52 -3.52
C GLU A 299 23.70 8.78 -2.64
N LYS A 300 23.27 9.92 -3.21
CA LYS A 300 23.02 11.15 -2.44
C LYS A 300 21.97 10.97 -1.33
N MET A 301 20.92 10.21 -1.59
CA MET A 301 19.85 9.95 -0.60
C MET A 301 20.35 9.12 0.59
N VAL A 302 21.24 8.16 0.34
CA VAL A 302 21.78 7.24 1.37
C VAL A 302 22.96 7.84 2.11
N SER A 303 23.76 8.67 1.43
CA SER A 303 24.94 9.35 1.98
C SER A 303 24.69 10.86 2.06
N PRO A 304 23.95 11.36 3.08
CA PRO A 304 23.65 12.77 3.20
C PRO A 304 24.92 13.60 3.36
N THR A 305 24.92 14.79 2.75
CA THR A 305 26.10 15.64 2.56
C THR A 305 26.67 16.27 3.85
N SER A 306 26.02 16.09 5.01
CA SER A 306 26.37 16.75 6.28
C SER A 306 26.20 15.82 7.47
N ASN A 307 27.25 15.68 8.28
CA ASN A 307 27.25 14.86 9.50
C ASN A 307 26.62 15.57 10.72
N ASN A 308 26.15 16.82 10.61
CA ASN A 308 25.80 17.65 11.78
C ASN A 308 24.46 18.43 11.67
N VAL A 309 23.66 18.21 10.62
CA VAL A 309 22.35 18.87 10.45
C VAL A 309 21.34 17.82 9.97
N ASP A 310 20.16 17.79 10.60
CA ASP A 310 19.04 16.97 10.13
C ASP A 310 18.58 17.52 8.77
N LEU A 311 18.95 16.81 7.70
CA LEU A 311 18.56 17.14 6.34
C LEU A 311 17.27 16.41 5.97
N HIS A 312 16.35 17.13 5.34
CA HIS A 312 15.11 16.61 4.80
C HIS A 312 15.13 16.62 3.28
N ILE A 313 14.58 15.58 2.67
CA ILE A 313 14.45 15.50 1.22
C ILE A 313 13.30 16.40 0.76
N HIS A 314 13.60 17.34 -0.13
CA HIS A 314 12.58 18.23 -0.72
C HIS A 314 12.21 17.80 -2.13
N ARG A 315 13.18 17.33 -2.93
CA ARG A 315 12.97 17.04 -4.34
C ARG A 315 13.71 15.81 -4.81
N PHE A 316 13.12 15.15 -5.81
CA PHE A 316 13.75 14.09 -6.60
C PHE A 316 13.99 14.50 -8.06
N VAL A 317 13.55 15.71 -8.45
CA VAL A 317 13.67 16.24 -9.81
C VAL A 317 14.17 17.69 -9.74
N SER A 318 15.21 17.99 -10.50
CA SER A 318 15.78 19.35 -10.63
C SER A 318 15.04 20.25 -11.64
N ALA A 319 14.13 19.68 -12.42
CA ALA A 319 13.29 20.39 -13.38
C ALA A 319 11.92 20.82 -12.77
N PRO A 320 11.26 21.85 -13.33
CA PRO A 320 9.91 22.21 -12.92
C PRO A 320 8.89 21.14 -13.32
N VAL A 321 7.88 20.94 -12.47
CA VAL A 321 6.73 20.07 -12.75
C VAL A 321 5.71 20.84 -13.58
N SER A 322 5.14 20.20 -14.60
CA SER A 322 4.10 20.82 -15.43
C SER A 322 2.85 21.17 -14.62
N SER A 323 2.28 22.36 -14.85
CA SER A 323 1.03 22.78 -14.22
C SER A 323 -0.14 21.84 -14.51
N ILE A 324 -0.19 21.25 -15.71
CA ILE A 324 -1.22 20.26 -16.08
C ILE A 324 -1.15 19.02 -15.16
N PHE A 325 0.07 18.59 -14.84
CA PHE A 325 0.29 17.47 -13.92
C PHE A 325 -0.13 17.84 -12.50
N LEU A 326 0.26 19.02 -12.02
CA LEU A 326 -0.11 19.53 -10.69
C LEU A 326 -1.62 19.64 -10.54
N SER A 327 -2.32 20.29 -11.49
CA SER A 327 -3.77 20.42 -11.46
C SER A 327 -4.47 19.05 -11.43
N LYS A 328 -3.97 18.07 -12.21
CA LYS A 328 -4.57 16.74 -12.19
C LYS A 328 -4.37 16.02 -10.84
N LEU A 329 -3.22 16.20 -10.22
CA LEU A 329 -2.93 15.63 -8.91
C LEU A 329 -3.77 16.30 -7.82
N GLU A 330 -3.99 17.62 -7.89
CA GLU A 330 -4.89 18.34 -6.98
C GLU A 330 -6.34 17.87 -7.08
N GLU A 331 -6.85 17.59 -8.28
CA GLU A 331 -8.17 16.98 -8.47
C GLU A 331 -8.25 15.61 -7.76
N CYS A 332 -7.22 14.78 -7.92
CA CYS A 332 -7.18 13.47 -7.27
C CYS A 332 -7.12 13.59 -5.75
N ASN A 333 -6.28 14.49 -5.25
CA ASN A 333 -6.15 14.80 -3.83
C ASN A 333 -7.47 15.28 -3.25
N ALA A 334 -8.19 16.19 -3.92
CA ALA A 334 -9.50 16.67 -3.49
C ALA A 334 -10.50 15.52 -3.29
N ILE A 335 -10.55 14.58 -4.22
CA ILE A 335 -11.49 13.44 -4.14
C ILE A 335 -11.13 12.49 -3.01
N PHE A 336 -9.87 12.04 -2.93
CA PHE A 336 -9.45 11.08 -1.92
C PHE A 336 -9.42 11.70 -0.52
N GLY A 337 -8.93 12.93 -0.40
CA GLY A 337 -8.84 13.64 0.86
C GLY A 337 -10.21 13.99 1.43
N GLN A 338 -11.17 14.40 0.59
CA GLN A 338 -12.54 14.63 1.06
C GLN A 338 -13.18 13.35 1.59
N GLN A 339 -13.05 12.22 0.88
CA GLN A 339 -13.53 10.93 1.35
C GLN A 339 -12.89 10.53 2.70
N GLN A 340 -11.59 10.81 2.87
CA GLN A 340 -10.87 10.53 4.10
C GLN A 340 -11.39 11.40 5.25
N ILE A 341 -11.52 12.71 5.06
CA ILE A 341 -12.08 13.65 6.06
C ILE A 341 -13.47 13.20 6.49
N GLU A 342 -14.35 12.90 5.54
CA GLU A 342 -15.72 12.46 5.81
C GLU A 342 -15.75 11.17 6.62
N ASN A 343 -14.91 10.19 6.27
CA ASN A 343 -14.88 8.92 6.99
C ASN A 343 -14.33 9.08 8.42
N ILE A 344 -13.27 9.89 8.60
CA ILE A 344 -12.73 10.20 9.92
C ILE A 344 -13.78 10.93 10.76
N HIS A 345 -14.40 11.97 10.22
CA HIS A 345 -15.43 12.76 10.91
C HIS A 345 -16.64 11.89 11.31
N TYR A 346 -17.09 11.04 10.39
CA TYR A 346 -18.20 10.12 10.64
C TYR A 346 -17.89 9.12 11.75
N THR A 347 -16.66 8.61 11.79
CA THR A 347 -16.19 7.70 12.84
C THR A 347 -16.10 8.40 14.19
N ILE A 348 -15.54 9.61 14.26
CA ILE A 348 -15.52 10.42 15.48
C ILE A 348 -16.94 10.69 15.99
N SER A 349 -17.85 11.07 15.08
CA SER A 349 -19.26 11.30 15.41
C SER A 349 -19.93 10.03 15.96
N LEU A 350 -19.55 8.85 15.48
CA LEU A 350 -20.07 7.57 15.97
C LEU A 350 -19.53 7.24 17.37
N ILE A 351 -18.25 7.53 17.65
CA ILE A 351 -17.63 7.39 18.97
C ILE A 351 -18.34 8.27 20.01
N GLU A 352 -18.64 9.52 19.65
CA GLU A 352 -19.36 10.46 20.54
C GLU A 352 -20.81 10.03 20.81
N ASN A 353 -21.40 9.25 19.90
CA ASN A 353 -22.77 8.76 19.99
C ASN A 353 -22.84 7.24 20.23
N LYS A 354 -21.88 6.68 20.98
CA LYS A 354 -21.70 5.23 21.18
C LYS A 354 -22.92 4.47 21.71
N HIS A 355 -23.89 5.15 22.29
CA HIS A 355 -25.13 4.55 22.82
C HIS A 355 -26.15 4.14 21.74
N LYS A 356 -25.94 4.50 20.46
CA LYS A 356 -26.87 4.19 19.35
C LYS A 356 -26.57 2.82 18.72
N GLN A 357 -26.86 1.74 19.46
CA GLN A 357 -26.57 0.37 19.00
C GLN A 357 -27.23 0.01 17.65
N GLU A 358 -28.48 0.43 17.43
CA GLU A 358 -29.20 0.18 16.17
C GLU A 358 -28.45 0.71 14.93
N LYS A 359 -27.73 1.82 15.07
CA LYS A 359 -26.93 2.40 13.99
C LYS A 359 -25.71 1.54 13.69
N ILE A 360 -25.06 0.99 14.71
CA ILE A 360 -23.92 0.08 14.57
C ILE A 360 -24.37 -1.22 13.90
N ASP A 361 -25.48 -1.80 14.33
CA ASP A 361 -26.02 -3.03 13.75
C ASP A 361 -26.40 -2.85 12.26
N SER A 362 -26.99 -1.70 11.93
CA SER A 362 -27.28 -1.32 10.54
C SER A 362 -26.02 -1.19 9.68
N LEU A 363 -24.95 -0.58 10.21
CA LEU A 363 -23.65 -0.49 9.54
C LEU A 363 -23.04 -1.86 9.29
N ILE A 364 -23.05 -2.74 10.30
CA ILE A 364 -22.53 -4.11 10.17
C ILE A 364 -23.28 -4.84 9.04
N LYS A 365 -24.62 -4.80 9.04
CA LYS A 365 -25.44 -5.45 8.01
C LYS A 365 -25.12 -4.94 6.61
N ASN A 366 -25.03 -3.62 6.44
CA ASN A 366 -24.71 -2.99 5.15
C ASN A 366 -23.29 -3.35 4.67
N ASN A 367 -22.30 -3.30 5.57
CA ASN A 367 -20.92 -3.60 5.23
C ASN A 367 -20.74 -5.07 4.86
N VAL A 368 -21.41 -6.01 5.55
CA VAL A 368 -21.41 -7.43 5.17
C VAL A 368 -21.95 -7.62 3.76
N GLN A 369 -23.05 -6.95 3.40
CA GLN A 369 -23.59 -7.00 2.03
C GLN A 369 -22.59 -6.46 1.00
N LYS A 370 -21.93 -5.34 1.28
CA LYS A 370 -20.89 -4.77 0.40
C LYS A 370 -19.70 -5.72 0.24
N CYS A 371 -19.24 -6.35 1.32
CA CYS A 371 -18.17 -7.34 1.31
C CYS A 371 -18.55 -8.57 0.46
N ILE A 372 -19.78 -9.08 0.58
CA ILE A 372 -20.25 -10.21 -0.24
C ILE A 372 -20.26 -9.82 -1.72
N MET A 373 -20.79 -8.64 -2.06
CA MET A 373 -20.79 -8.14 -3.44
C MET A 373 -19.37 -7.96 -3.98
N TRP A 374 -18.44 -7.50 -3.13
CA TRP A 374 -17.02 -7.41 -3.47
C TRP A 374 -16.44 -8.79 -3.77
N CYS A 375 -16.68 -9.79 -2.90
CA CYS A 375 -16.21 -11.16 -3.12
C CYS A 375 -16.76 -11.76 -4.41
N ILE A 376 -18.04 -11.56 -4.72
CA ILE A 376 -18.66 -12.01 -5.97
C ILE A 376 -17.97 -11.37 -7.18
N ARG A 377 -17.77 -10.04 -7.16
CA ARG A 377 -17.14 -9.30 -8.26
C ARG A 377 -15.72 -9.77 -8.55
N HIS A 378 -14.97 -10.11 -7.51
CA HIS A 378 -13.56 -10.51 -7.60
C HIS A 378 -13.35 -12.02 -7.55
N THR A 379 -14.42 -12.82 -7.68
CA THR A 379 -14.39 -14.29 -7.70
C THR A 379 -13.73 -14.90 -6.46
N ILE A 380 -13.88 -14.25 -5.30
CA ILE A 380 -13.38 -14.74 -4.02
C ILE A 380 -14.46 -15.60 -3.35
N PRO A 381 -14.15 -16.85 -2.94
CA PRO A 381 -15.10 -17.69 -2.22
C PRO A 381 -15.57 -17.03 -0.90
N TYR A 382 -16.87 -17.06 -0.62
CA TYR A 382 -17.46 -16.45 0.58
C TYR A 382 -18.45 -17.38 1.31
N HIS A 383 -18.71 -17.09 2.58
CA HIS A 383 -19.65 -17.85 3.41
C HIS A 383 -21.11 -17.52 3.08
N THR A 384 -21.81 -18.47 2.44
CA THR A 384 -23.23 -18.35 2.02
C THR A 384 -24.21 -18.31 3.19
N THR A 385 -23.87 -18.85 4.36
CA THR A 385 -24.74 -18.78 5.55
C THR A 385 -24.90 -17.35 6.09
N LEU A 386 -24.10 -16.39 5.62
CA LEU A 386 -24.22 -14.98 5.98
C LEU A 386 -25.37 -14.26 5.22
N THR A 387 -25.90 -14.85 4.14
CA THR A 387 -27.05 -14.29 3.41
C THR A 387 -28.39 -14.71 3.99
N SER A 388 -28.44 -15.75 4.82
CA SER A 388 -29.68 -16.39 5.29
C SER A 388 -30.47 -15.57 6.33
N SER A 389 -29.92 -14.48 6.87
CA SER A 389 -30.63 -13.59 7.80
C SER A 389 -31.36 -12.43 7.10
N VAL A 390 -31.45 -12.43 5.77
CA VAL A 390 -32.09 -11.34 5.00
C VAL A 390 -33.60 -11.58 4.77
N ASN A 391 -34.14 -12.77 5.03
CA ASN A 391 -35.59 -13.01 5.00
C ASN A 391 -36.03 -13.96 6.13
N MET A 392 -36.59 -13.41 7.20
CA MET A 392 -37.85 -13.83 7.86
C MET A 392 -37.98 -13.22 9.25
N TYR A 393 -39.15 -12.65 9.50
CA TYR A 393 -39.68 -12.26 10.81
C TYR A 393 -39.61 -13.42 11.82
N MET A 394 -39.15 -13.17 13.05
CA MET A 394 -39.83 -13.43 14.35
C MET A 394 -38.86 -13.48 15.57
N PRO A 395 -39.37 -13.27 16.81
CA PRO A 395 -38.73 -12.42 17.83
C PRO A 395 -37.90 -13.14 18.90
N SER A 396 -37.22 -12.28 19.67
CA SER A 396 -36.58 -12.44 20.98
C SER A 396 -36.96 -13.67 21.82
N GLN A 397 -35.94 -14.48 22.15
CA GLN A 397 -35.50 -14.84 23.51
C GLN A 397 -34.54 -16.04 23.39
N MET A 398 -33.31 -15.91 23.90
CA MET A 398 -32.67 -16.93 24.76
C MET A 398 -31.29 -16.44 25.20
N LEU A 399 -31.22 -16.11 26.49
CA LEU A 399 -29.99 -16.12 27.30
C LEU A 399 -29.43 -17.54 27.33
N VAL A 400 -28.20 -17.76 26.87
CA VAL A 400 -27.39 -18.89 27.34
C VAL A 400 -25.92 -18.45 27.49
N LYS A 401 -25.41 -18.83 28.66
CA LYS A 401 -24.12 -18.64 29.32
C LYS A 401 -22.88 -18.72 28.41
N PHE A 402 -21.94 -17.80 28.70
CA PHE A 402 -20.54 -17.87 28.30
C PHE A 402 -19.87 -19.09 28.93
N ASN A 403 -19.17 -19.88 28.12
CA ASN A 403 -18.04 -20.68 28.57
C ASN A 403 -16.80 -20.02 27.96
N ASP A 404 -15.86 -19.68 28.83
CA ASP A 404 -14.52 -19.20 28.51
C ASP A 404 -13.73 -20.34 27.85
N ASP A 405 -13.37 -20.14 26.59
CA ASP A 405 -12.24 -20.79 25.94
C ASP A 405 -11.56 -19.68 25.12
N GLU A 406 -10.68 -18.94 25.81
CA GLU A 406 -9.77 -17.96 25.22
C GLU A 406 -8.69 -18.71 24.42
N ASP A 407 -8.89 -18.83 23.12
CA ASP A 407 -7.79 -18.86 22.15
C ASP A 407 -7.87 -17.55 21.35
N ASP A 408 -7.43 -16.47 22.00
CA ASP A 408 -7.20 -15.18 21.39
C ASP A 408 -6.05 -15.30 20.38
N ILE A 409 -6.40 -15.44 19.09
CA ILE A 409 -5.51 -14.97 18.03
C ILE A 409 -5.63 -13.45 18.05
N LEU A 410 -4.76 -12.82 18.84
CA LEU A 410 -4.48 -11.40 18.78
C LEU A 410 -4.14 -11.03 17.32
N ASP A 411 -5.02 -10.25 16.69
CA ASP A 411 -4.69 -9.46 15.50
C ASP A 411 -3.68 -8.38 15.92
N ILE A 412 -2.41 -8.77 16.05
CA ILE A 412 -1.27 -7.85 16.26
C ILE A 412 -0.91 -7.28 14.89
N GLU A 413 -1.57 -6.18 14.51
CA GLU A 413 -1.08 -5.26 13.47
C GLU A 413 -1.23 -3.79 13.86
N ASP A 414 -1.67 -3.48 15.10
CA ASP A 414 -1.69 -2.14 15.67
C ASP A 414 -1.24 -2.25 17.15
N PHE A 415 0.07 -2.38 17.44
CA PHE A 415 0.65 -2.12 18.77
C PHE A 415 2.18 -1.84 18.74
N SER A 416 2.54 -0.55 18.87
CA SER A 416 3.61 0.00 19.73
C SER A 416 5.11 -0.23 19.36
N PRO A 417 6.00 0.65 19.88
CA PRO A 417 6.75 1.71 19.19
C PRO A 417 8.14 1.29 18.66
N VAL A 418 8.93 2.29 18.23
CA VAL A 418 10.40 2.33 18.01
C VAL A 418 10.78 2.34 16.51
N VAL A 419 11.11 3.51 15.95
CA VAL A 419 12.46 4.13 15.84
C VAL A 419 13.46 3.20 15.12
N CYS A 420 13.72 3.52 13.85
CA CYS A 420 15.05 3.36 13.27
C CYS A 420 15.72 4.72 13.30
#